data_AF-A0AAN9EUJ4-F1
#
_entry.id   AF-A0AAN9EUJ4-F1
#
_cell.length_a   1.000
_cell.length_b   1.000
_cell.length_c   1.000
_cell.angle_alpha   90.00
_cell.angle_beta   90.00
_cell.angle_gamma   90.00
#
_symmetry.space_group_name_H-M   'P 1'
#
loop_
_entity.id
_entity.type
_entity.pdbx_description
1 polymer ?
#
loop_
_entity_poly.entity_id
_entity_poly.type
_entity_poly.pdbx_seq_one_letter_code
_entity_poly.pdbx_strand_id
1 'polypeptide(L)'
;MAGESDSNILSCANCGKPANLQCPKCMELKLPREGSAFCTQECFKSSWSSHKSVHLKAKLSSSLATGAPGEQNTDSLGEGWLYCTRRGQGRTPKFPHFDWTGTLRPYPISSTRTVPTHIDKPDWADDGIPKVEPNSDLQRIAEIKSPDQIERMKETCRDHRNLDSTAILTTQIIEVG
;
A
#
# COMPACT_ATOMS: atom_id res chain seq x y z
N MET A 1 -43.69 5.00 -43.79
CA MET A 1 -42.55 4.18 -43.30
C MET A 1 -42.27 4.62 -41.87
N ALA A 2 -42.80 3.89 -40.89
CA ALA A 2 -42.53 4.14 -39.49
C ALA A 2 -41.12 3.58 -39.19
N GLY A 3 -40.13 4.46 -39.15
CA GLY A 3 -38.78 4.12 -38.71
C GLY A 3 -38.77 4.05 -37.19
N GLU A 4 -38.61 2.84 -36.67
CA GLU A 4 -38.44 2.53 -35.26
C GLU A 4 -37.31 3.38 -34.66
N SER A 5 -37.62 4.10 -33.59
CA SER A 5 -36.61 4.70 -32.73
C SER A 5 -36.21 3.63 -31.73
N ASP A 6 -35.06 2.99 -31.95
CA ASP A 6 -34.39 2.10 -31.00
C ASP A 6 -34.15 2.86 -29.69
N SER A 7 -35.18 2.84 -28.86
CA SER A 7 -35.14 3.33 -27.50
C SER A 7 -34.33 2.28 -26.74
N ASN A 8 -33.09 2.64 -26.44
CA ASN A 8 -32.17 1.84 -25.64
C ASN A 8 -32.83 1.56 -24.26
N ILE A 9 -33.62 0.49 -24.17
CA ILE A 9 -34.35 0.09 -22.96
C ILE A 9 -33.32 -0.48 -22.00
N LEU A 10 -32.91 0.35 -21.05
CA LEU A 10 -31.96 -0.05 -20.03
C LEU A 10 -32.68 -0.73 -18.89
N SER A 11 -32.09 -1.83 -18.41
CA SER A 11 -32.65 -2.62 -17.33
C SER A 11 -32.16 -2.12 -15.97
N CYS A 12 -33.05 -2.08 -14.98
CA CYS A 12 -32.70 -1.64 -13.64
C CYS A 12 -31.69 -2.59 -13.00
N ALA A 13 -30.57 -2.04 -12.51
CA ALA A 13 -29.52 -2.82 -11.85
C ALA A 13 -29.97 -3.58 -10.59
N ASN A 14 -31.13 -3.24 -10.01
CA ASN A 14 -31.67 -3.90 -8.81
C ASN A 14 -32.80 -4.88 -9.10
N CYS A 15 -33.66 -4.63 -10.09
CA CYS A 15 -34.90 -5.40 -10.29
C CYS A 15 -35.21 -5.75 -11.75
N GLY A 16 -34.34 -5.41 -12.70
CA GLY A 16 -34.47 -5.76 -14.13
C GLY A 16 -35.57 -5.01 -14.91
N LYS A 17 -36.43 -4.22 -14.25
CA LYS A 17 -37.46 -3.40 -14.90
C LYS A 17 -36.85 -2.27 -15.77
N PRO A 18 -37.57 -1.75 -16.79
CA PRO A 18 -37.08 -0.64 -17.59
C PRO A 18 -36.74 0.57 -16.70
N ALA A 19 -35.54 1.10 -16.86
CA ALA A 19 -34.92 2.08 -15.99
C ALA A 19 -34.59 3.36 -16.74
N ASN A 20 -35.09 4.49 -16.21
CA ASN A 20 -34.86 5.82 -16.80
C ASN A 20 -33.98 6.72 -15.92
N LEU A 21 -33.82 6.43 -14.63
CA LEU A 21 -33.06 7.25 -13.70
C LEU A 21 -31.59 6.81 -13.64
N GLN A 22 -30.69 7.76 -13.43
CA GLN A 22 -29.25 7.52 -13.28
C GLN A 22 -28.72 8.15 -12.00
N CYS A 23 -27.63 7.58 -11.47
CA CYS A 23 -26.89 8.18 -10.36
C CYS A 23 -26.21 9.49 -10.82
N PRO A 24 -26.42 10.63 -10.12
CA PRO A 24 -25.75 11.90 -10.43
C PRO A 24 -24.22 11.78 -10.50
N LYS A 25 -23.63 10.95 -9.63
CA LYS A 25 -22.18 10.71 -9.61
C LYS A 25 -21.70 9.85 -10.79
N CYS A 26 -22.52 8.91 -11.28
CA CYS A 26 -22.20 8.17 -12.51
C CYS A 26 -22.22 9.08 -13.74
N MET A 27 -23.16 10.03 -13.79
CA MET A 27 -23.21 11.03 -14.86
C MET A 27 -21.98 11.95 -14.81
N GLU A 28 -21.60 12.41 -13.61
CA GLU A 28 -20.39 13.23 -13.41
C GLU A 28 -19.11 12.50 -13.82
N LEU A 29 -19.03 11.19 -13.52
CA LEU A 29 -17.89 10.33 -13.85
C LEU A 29 -17.96 9.72 -15.27
N LYS A 30 -18.96 10.10 -16.08
CA LYS A 30 -19.19 9.59 -17.45
C LYS A 30 -19.18 8.06 -17.57
N LEU A 31 -19.80 7.37 -16.61
CA LEU A 31 -19.82 5.91 -16.58
C LEU A 31 -20.95 5.32 -17.44
N PRO A 32 -20.77 4.09 -17.98
CA PRO A 32 -21.80 3.43 -18.78
C PRO A 32 -23.14 3.35 -18.04
N ARG A 33 -24.21 3.65 -18.78
CA ARG A 33 -25.58 3.72 -18.24
C ARG A 33 -26.13 2.32 -17.98
N GLU A 34 -25.62 1.33 -18.71
CA GLU A 34 -26.03 -0.07 -18.74
C GLU A 34 -25.81 -0.81 -17.41
N GLY A 35 -24.99 -0.26 -16.49
CA GLY A 35 -24.75 -0.84 -15.16
C GLY A 35 -25.19 0.05 -13.99
N SER A 36 -25.78 1.22 -14.25
CA SER A 36 -26.08 2.24 -13.24
C SER A 36 -27.48 2.86 -13.37
N ALA A 37 -28.35 2.24 -14.17
CA ALA A 37 -29.72 2.68 -14.36
C ALA A 37 -30.67 2.11 -13.29
N PHE A 38 -31.57 2.96 -12.79
CA PHE A 38 -32.57 2.59 -11.79
C PHE A 38 -33.98 2.99 -12.25
N CYS A 39 -34.98 2.19 -11.90
CA CYS A 39 -36.38 2.48 -12.21
C CYS A 39 -37.02 3.46 -11.21
N THR A 40 -36.60 3.42 -9.94
CA THR A 40 -37.16 4.21 -8.84
C THR A 40 -36.10 4.57 -7.81
N GLN A 41 -36.38 5.59 -6.99
CA GLN A 41 -35.49 6.02 -5.89
C GLN A 41 -35.33 4.94 -4.81
N GLU A 42 -36.33 4.08 -4.59
CA GLU A 42 -36.23 2.96 -3.64
C GLU A 42 -35.27 1.88 -4.14
N CYS A 43 -35.31 1.55 -5.44
CA CYS A 43 -34.31 0.66 -6.04
C CYS A 43 -32.89 1.23 -6.00
N PHE A 44 -32.74 2.55 -6.09
CA PHE A 44 -31.47 3.23 -5.93
C PHE A 44 -30.92 3.12 -4.50
N LYS A 45 -31.75 3.40 -3.47
CA LYS A 45 -31.34 3.29 -2.06
C LYS A 45 -30.98 1.85 -1.67
N SER A 46 -31.78 0.88 -2.11
CA SER A 46 -31.55 -0.54 -1.81
C SER A 46 -30.23 -1.07 -2.41
N SER A 47 -29.83 -0.53 -3.56
CA SER A 47 -28.60 -0.94 -4.25
C SER A 47 -27.41 -0.03 -3.93
N TRP A 48 -27.60 1.07 -3.17
CA TRP A 48 -26.59 2.10 -2.91
C TRP A 48 -25.28 1.57 -2.33
N SER A 49 -25.36 0.63 -1.37
CA SER A 49 -24.19 0.03 -0.72
C SER A 49 -23.32 -0.76 -1.70
N SER A 50 -23.96 -1.48 -2.63
CA SER A 50 -23.27 -2.23 -3.69
C SER A 50 -22.82 -1.31 -4.82
N HIS A 51 -23.65 -0.35 -5.23
CA HIS A 51 -23.40 0.57 -6.34
C HIS A 51 -22.24 1.54 -6.08
N LYS A 52 -22.02 1.97 -4.83
CA LYS A 52 -20.90 2.85 -4.47
C LYS A 52 -19.53 2.28 -4.86
N SER A 53 -19.40 0.95 -4.90
CA SER A 53 -18.16 0.28 -5.32
C SER A 53 -17.82 0.51 -6.80
N VAL A 54 -18.83 0.75 -7.65
CA VAL A 54 -18.64 1.04 -9.07
C VAL A 54 -17.94 2.38 -9.26
N HIS A 55 -18.19 3.37 -8.39
CA HIS A 55 -17.46 4.64 -8.39
C HIS A 55 -15.99 4.49 -8.02
N LEU A 56 -15.65 3.54 -7.12
CA LEU A 56 -14.27 3.27 -6.76
C LEU A 56 -13.49 2.68 -7.94
N LYS A 57 -14.08 1.67 -8.60
CA LYS A 57 -13.50 1.04 -9.80
C LYS A 57 -13.37 2.01 -10.99
N ALA A 58 -14.36 2.88 -11.16
CA ALA A 58 -14.37 3.92 -12.17
C ALA A 58 -13.26 4.98 -11.99
N LYS A 59 -13.08 5.43 -10.74
CA LYS A 59 -12.04 6.41 -10.37
C LYS A 59 -10.63 5.88 -10.65
N LEU A 60 -10.44 4.55 -10.56
CA LEU A 60 -9.22 3.86 -10.98
C LEU A 60 -9.04 3.87 -12.51
N SER A 61 -10.10 3.66 -13.28
CA SER A 61 -10.03 3.58 -14.75
C SER A 61 -9.91 4.93 -15.48
N SER A 62 -10.45 6.02 -14.92
CA SER A 62 -10.45 7.35 -15.57
C SER A 62 -9.08 8.05 -15.56
N SER A 63 -8.11 7.54 -14.80
CA SER A 63 -6.76 8.11 -14.71
C SER A 63 -5.84 7.75 -15.89
N LEU A 64 -6.31 6.96 -16.87
CA LEU A 64 -5.51 6.53 -18.03
C LEU A 64 -5.75 7.35 -19.31
N ALA A 65 -6.69 8.30 -19.33
CA ALA A 65 -7.03 9.03 -20.56
C ALA A 65 -7.43 10.48 -20.27
N THR A 66 -6.46 11.39 -20.11
CA THR A 66 -6.43 12.77 -20.64
C THR A 66 -5.19 13.47 -20.06
N GLY A 67 -4.25 13.88 -20.92
CA GLY A 67 -3.07 14.66 -20.51
C GLY A 67 -3.37 16.15 -20.38
N ALA A 68 -3.01 16.75 -19.23
CA ALA A 68 -2.59 18.15 -19.04
C ALA A 68 -2.03 18.34 -17.61
N PRO A 69 -1.08 19.27 -17.37
CA PRO A 69 -0.20 19.27 -16.20
C PRO A 69 -0.71 20.16 -15.06
N GLY A 70 -0.93 19.57 -13.88
CA GLY A 70 -1.19 20.32 -12.65
C GLY A 70 -1.80 19.43 -11.58
N GLU A 71 -1.11 19.30 -10.45
CA GLU A 71 -1.48 18.53 -9.23
C GLU A 71 -1.39 17.00 -9.33
N GLN A 72 -0.16 16.52 -9.17
CA GLN A 72 0.18 15.10 -9.02
C GLN A 72 -0.32 14.57 -7.66
N ASN A 73 -1.53 14.00 -7.61
CA ASN A 73 -1.97 13.19 -6.48
C ASN A 73 -1.46 11.75 -6.69
N THR A 74 -0.54 11.39 -5.82
CA THR A 74 0.03 10.06 -5.58
C THR A 74 -1.06 9.01 -5.43
N ASP A 75 -1.26 8.10 -6.39
CA ASP A 75 -1.99 6.84 -6.13
C ASP A 75 -1.76 5.83 -7.28
N SER A 76 -0.58 5.23 -7.31
CA SER A 76 -0.31 3.93 -7.97
C SER A 76 0.86 3.19 -7.30
N LEU A 77 1.12 3.48 -6.03
CA LEU A 77 1.99 2.66 -5.20
C LEU A 77 1.07 1.69 -4.47
N GLY A 78 1.30 0.39 -4.65
CA GLY A 78 0.42 -0.67 -4.14
C GLY A 78 -0.02 -0.41 -2.70
N GLU A 79 -1.25 -0.81 -2.38
CA GLU A 79 -1.88 -0.66 -1.07
C GLU A 79 -0.87 -0.93 0.07
N GLY A 80 -0.58 0.09 0.87
CA GLY A 80 0.30 -0.02 2.05
C GLY A 80 1.73 0.46 1.89
N TRP A 81 2.15 0.88 0.70
CA TRP A 81 3.47 1.49 0.50
C TRP A 81 3.44 2.98 0.81
N LEU A 82 4.13 3.40 1.87
CA LEU A 82 4.09 4.78 2.38
C LEU A 82 5.50 5.35 2.58
N TYR A 83 5.67 6.65 2.37
CA TYR A 83 6.92 7.36 2.61
C TYR A 83 7.15 7.61 4.11
N CYS A 84 8.42 7.58 4.54
CA CYS A 84 8.83 8.00 5.88
C CYS A 84 8.88 9.53 6.02
N THR A 85 8.37 10.06 7.13
CA THR A 85 8.48 11.48 7.47
C THR A 85 9.83 11.84 8.11
N ARG A 86 10.07 13.14 8.34
CA ARG A 86 11.37 13.75 8.74
C ARG A 86 12.03 13.22 10.00
N ARG A 87 11.33 12.43 10.80
CA ARG A 87 11.86 11.83 12.02
C ARG A 87 11.61 10.32 12.10
N GLY A 88 11.21 9.68 10.99
CA GLY A 88 10.83 8.27 11.00
C GLY A 88 9.60 7.92 11.86
N GLN A 89 8.97 8.93 12.47
CA GLN A 89 7.87 8.77 13.42
C GLN A 89 6.51 8.54 12.74
N GLY A 90 6.40 8.71 11.43
CA GLY A 90 5.13 8.56 10.72
C GLY A 90 5.29 8.13 9.27
N ARG A 91 4.19 7.64 8.72
CA ARG A 91 4.04 7.19 7.34
C ARG A 91 3.09 8.14 6.60
N THR A 92 3.44 8.55 5.38
CA THR A 92 2.62 9.45 4.54
C THR A 92 2.53 8.92 3.12
N PRO A 93 1.35 8.97 2.46
CA PRO A 93 1.23 8.63 1.04
C PRO A 93 1.86 9.71 0.15
N LYS A 94 1.89 10.96 0.63
CA LYS A 94 2.47 12.09 -0.10
C LYS A 94 3.99 12.08 0.03
N PHE A 95 4.67 12.32 -1.09
CA PHE A 95 6.11 12.48 -1.12
C PHE A 95 6.54 13.64 -0.20
N PRO A 96 7.31 13.37 0.86
CA PRO A 96 7.64 14.37 1.87
C PRO A 96 8.69 15.37 1.35
N HIS A 97 8.51 16.64 1.68
CA HIS A 97 9.44 17.70 1.30
C HIS A 97 10.61 17.82 2.28
N PHE A 98 11.82 17.76 1.72
CA PHE A 98 13.08 17.84 2.45
C PHE A 98 14.14 18.53 1.59
N ASP A 99 15.06 19.19 2.28
CA ASP A 99 16.27 19.76 1.69
C ASP A 99 17.31 18.63 1.54
N TRP A 100 17.20 17.88 0.44
CA TRP A 100 18.09 16.75 0.16
C TRP A 100 19.49 17.24 -0.19
N THR A 101 20.52 16.65 0.43
CA THR A 101 21.92 17.00 0.19
C THR A 101 22.54 16.35 -1.05
N GLY A 102 21.86 15.37 -1.66
CA GLY A 102 22.36 14.62 -2.83
C GLY A 102 21.26 14.17 -3.78
N THR A 103 21.55 13.19 -4.64
CA THR A 103 20.61 12.68 -5.67
C THR A 103 19.63 11.62 -5.14
N LEU A 104 19.98 10.90 -4.06
CA LEU A 104 19.15 9.85 -3.51
C LEU A 104 17.82 10.40 -2.97
N ARG A 105 16.72 9.70 -3.27
CA ARG A 105 15.36 10.06 -2.83
C ARG A 105 14.70 8.85 -2.19
N PRO A 106 13.85 9.06 -1.17
CA PRO A 106 13.13 7.96 -0.53
C PRO A 106 12.12 7.37 -1.51
N TYR A 107 12.05 6.05 -1.52
CA TYR A 107 10.92 5.32 -2.10
C TYR A 107 9.93 4.97 -0.97
N PRO A 108 8.64 4.78 -1.27
CA PRO A 108 7.71 4.22 -0.31
C PRO A 108 8.22 2.90 0.26
N ILE A 109 7.83 2.60 1.49
CA ILE A 109 8.25 1.39 2.20
C ILE A 109 6.98 0.60 2.57
N SER A 110 7.03 -0.72 2.43
CA SER A 110 5.94 -1.61 2.82
C SER A 110 5.72 -1.62 4.33
N SER A 111 4.64 -2.27 4.77
CA SER A 111 4.45 -2.61 6.18
C SER A 111 5.58 -3.49 6.71
N THR A 112 5.73 -3.53 8.04
CA THR A 112 6.71 -4.37 8.72
C THR A 112 6.45 -5.85 8.46
N ARG A 113 7.51 -6.62 8.25
CA ARG A 113 7.42 -8.09 8.11
C ARG A 113 7.20 -8.72 9.48
N THR A 114 6.35 -9.74 9.55
CA THR A 114 6.08 -10.47 10.79
C THR A 114 7.21 -11.47 11.09
N VAL A 115 7.71 -11.44 12.32
CA VAL A 115 8.68 -12.43 12.82
C VAL A 115 7.90 -13.60 13.46
N PRO A 116 8.22 -14.87 13.14
CA PRO A 116 7.62 -16.04 13.77
C PRO A 116 7.75 -16.05 15.30
N THR A 117 6.77 -16.64 15.99
CA THR A 117 6.66 -16.61 17.47
C THR A 117 7.68 -17.48 18.21
N HIS A 118 8.30 -18.44 17.52
CA HIS A 118 9.27 -19.38 18.14
C HIS A 118 10.69 -18.81 18.25
N ILE A 119 10.95 -17.65 17.66
CA ILE A 119 12.27 -17.00 17.66
C ILE A 119 12.36 -16.09 18.88
N ASP A 120 13.44 -16.22 19.63
CA ASP A 120 13.71 -15.36 20.77
C ASP A 120 13.91 -13.91 20.30
N LYS A 121 13.08 -13.01 20.84
CA LYS A 121 13.09 -11.59 20.50
C LYS A 121 13.94 -10.81 21.49
N PRO A 122 14.67 -9.78 21.03
CA PRO A 122 15.38 -8.85 21.92
C PRO A 122 14.40 -7.97 22.72
N ASP A 123 14.91 -7.32 23.77
CA ASP A 123 14.14 -6.48 24.70
C ASP A 123 13.47 -5.25 24.05
N TRP A 124 13.99 -4.83 22.89
CA TRP A 124 13.47 -3.71 22.10
C TRP A 124 12.50 -4.11 20.98
N ALA A 125 12.22 -5.40 20.77
CA ALA A 125 11.45 -5.85 19.60
C ALA A 125 10.02 -5.30 19.54
N ASP A 126 9.37 -5.14 20.69
CA ASP A 126 7.97 -4.69 20.76
C ASP A 126 7.86 -3.17 21.01
N ASP A 127 8.66 -2.63 21.93
CA ASP A 127 8.59 -1.21 22.33
C ASP A 127 9.51 -0.29 21.50
N GLY A 128 10.50 -0.85 20.79
CA GLY A 128 11.52 -0.09 20.06
C GLY A 128 12.55 0.61 20.95
N ILE A 129 12.54 0.36 22.27
CA ILE A 129 13.43 1.00 23.25
C ILE A 129 14.36 -0.07 23.86
N PRO A 130 15.69 0.00 23.64
CA PRO A 130 16.65 -0.89 24.28
C PRO A 130 16.79 -0.51 25.76
N LYS A 131 16.38 -1.41 26.65
CA LYS A 131 16.36 -1.20 28.11
C LYS A 131 17.64 -1.71 28.76
N VAL A 132 18.22 -2.77 28.20
CA VAL A 132 19.43 -3.40 28.75
C VAL A 132 20.67 -2.53 28.50
N GLU A 133 20.84 -1.99 27.29
CA GLU A 133 22.06 -1.25 26.94
C GLU A 133 22.31 0.02 27.79
N PRO A 134 21.32 0.91 28.01
CA PRO A 134 21.53 2.12 28.80
C PRO A 134 21.78 1.86 30.29
N ASN A 135 21.25 0.75 30.81
CA ASN A 135 21.39 0.37 32.22
C ASN A 135 22.63 -0.50 32.49
N SER A 136 23.42 -0.78 31.45
CA SER A 136 24.54 -1.69 31.54
C SER A 136 25.85 -0.96 31.83
N ASP A 137 26.61 -1.46 32.82
CA ASP A 137 27.99 -1.03 33.08
C ASP A 137 28.92 -1.27 31.87
N LEU A 138 28.47 -2.06 30.90
CA LEU A 138 29.18 -2.36 29.66
C LEU A 138 29.36 -1.14 28.74
N GLN A 139 28.63 -0.04 28.98
CA GLN A 139 28.92 1.22 28.29
C GLN A 139 30.26 1.82 28.72
N ARG A 140 30.76 1.47 29.91
CA ARG A 140 32.00 1.99 30.48
C ARG A 140 33.11 0.96 30.55
N ILE A 141 32.77 -0.34 30.60
CA ILE A 141 33.72 -1.43 30.82
C ILE A 141 33.51 -2.52 29.76
N ALA A 142 34.58 -2.90 29.06
CA ALA A 142 34.52 -4.02 28.12
C ALA A 142 34.43 -5.36 28.86
N GLU A 143 33.34 -6.11 28.63
CA GLU A 143 33.17 -7.47 29.14
C GLU A 143 34.18 -8.43 28.49
N ILE A 144 34.94 -9.14 29.31
CA ILE A 144 35.72 -10.29 28.85
C ILE A 144 34.77 -11.49 28.79
N LYS A 145 34.50 -11.96 27.57
CA LYS A 145 33.57 -13.07 27.33
C LYS A 145 34.16 -14.41 27.71
N SER A 146 33.32 -15.27 28.28
CA SER A 146 33.62 -16.69 28.51
C SER A 146 33.80 -17.45 27.18
N PRO A 147 34.49 -18.61 27.19
CA PRO A 147 34.65 -19.45 25.99
C PRO A 147 33.33 -19.78 25.29
N ASP A 148 32.28 -20.11 26.06
CA ASP A 148 30.96 -20.45 25.53
C ASP A 148 30.27 -19.25 24.86
N GLN A 149 30.40 -18.05 25.43
CA GLN A 149 29.88 -16.83 24.82
C GLN A 149 30.62 -16.49 23.52
N ILE A 150 31.93 -16.75 23.46
CA ILE A 150 32.73 -16.55 22.25
C ILE A 150 32.29 -17.52 21.15
N GLU A 151 32.00 -18.77 21.48
CA GLU A 151 31.51 -19.76 20.52
C GLU A 151 30.15 -19.35 19.92
N ARG A 152 29.19 -18.96 20.77
CA ARG A 152 27.91 -18.42 20.31
C ARG A 152 28.08 -17.20 19.39
N MET A 153 28.97 -16.28 19.75
CA MET A 153 29.22 -15.09 18.93
C MET A 153 29.85 -15.44 17.57
N LYS A 154 30.74 -16.44 17.53
CA LYS A 154 31.31 -16.94 16.26
C LYS A 154 30.27 -17.59 15.37
N GLU A 155 29.34 -18.35 15.94
CA GLU A 155 28.23 -18.97 15.22
C GLU A 155 27.32 -17.90 14.61
N THR A 156 26.84 -16.94 15.40
CA THR A 156 25.99 -15.85 14.89
C THR A 156 26.68 -15.04 13.78
N CYS A 157 27.98 -14.75 13.92
CA CYS A 157 28.75 -14.06 12.88
C CYS A 157 28.90 -14.88 11.60
N ARG A 158 28.97 -16.22 11.70
CA ARG A 158 29.03 -17.10 10.54
C ARG A 158 27.69 -17.09 9.80
N ASP A 159 26.58 -17.20 10.53
CA ASP A 159 25.25 -17.18 9.93
C ASP A 159 24.95 -15.85 9.25
N HIS A 160 25.32 -14.73 9.89
CA HIS A 160 25.19 -13.41 9.28
C HIS A 160 25.95 -13.29 7.95
N ARG A 161 27.19 -13.80 7.89
CA ARG A 161 27.97 -13.81 6.65
C ARG A 161 27.33 -14.65 5.54
N ASN A 162 26.72 -15.78 5.91
CA ASN A 162 26.00 -16.61 4.97
C ASN A 162 24.77 -15.88 4.41
N LEU A 163 24.01 -15.19 5.28
CA LEU A 163 22.86 -14.37 4.87
C LEU A 163 23.28 -13.26 3.90
N ASP A 164 24.34 -12.51 4.21
CA ASP A 164 24.84 -11.44 3.33
C ASP A 164 25.26 -12.00 1.96
N SER A 165 25.96 -13.13 1.95
CA SER A 165 26.39 -13.80 0.72
C SER A 165 25.19 -14.22 -0.13
N THR A 166 24.14 -14.77 0.49
CA THR A 166 22.90 -15.12 -0.23
C THR A 166 22.14 -13.89 -0.73
N ALA A 167 22.09 -12.80 0.04
CA ALA A 167 21.41 -11.57 -0.35
C ALA A 167 22.08 -10.91 -1.57
N ILE A 168 23.42 -10.89 -1.60
CA ILE A 168 24.20 -10.42 -2.76
C ILE A 168 23.88 -11.27 -3.99
N LEU A 169 23.90 -12.60 -3.86
CA LEU A 169 23.61 -13.51 -4.98
C LEU A 169 22.18 -13.32 -5.52
N THR A 170 21.19 -13.14 -4.66
CA THR A 170 19.81 -12.87 -5.10
C THR A 170 19.65 -11.53 -5.79
N THR A 171 20.40 -10.51 -5.37
CA THR A 171 20.34 -9.17 -5.99
C THR A 171 20.98 -9.20 -7.39
N GLN A 172 22.10 -9.90 -7.54
CA GLN A 172 22.78 -10.07 -8.84
C GLN A 172 21.90 -10.82 -9.86
N ILE A 173 21.07 -11.77 -9.42
CA ILE A 173 20.16 -12.51 -10.31
C ILE A 173 19.01 -11.62 -10.82
N ILE A 174 18.54 -10.66 -10.02
CA ILE A 174 17.43 -9.76 -10.40
C ILE A 174 17.89 -8.67 -11.39
N GLU A 175 19.17 -8.28 -11.39
CA GLU A 175 19.70 -7.28 -12.33
C GLU A 175 20.08 -7.86 -13.71
N VAL A 176 20.11 -9.19 -13.86
CA VAL A 176 20.56 -9.88 -15.09
C VAL A 176 19.41 -10.57 -15.84
N GLY A 177 18.16 -10.50 -15.35
CA GLY A 177 16.96 -11.03 -15.99
C GLY A 177 16.03 -9.94 -16.50
#